data_AF-A0A633ZPF0-F1
#
_entry.id   AF-A0A633ZPF0-F1
#
_cell.length_a   1.000
_cell.length_b   1.000
_cell.length_c   1.000
_cell.angle_alpha   90.00
_cell.angle_beta   90.00
_cell.angle_gamma   90.00
#
_symmetry.space_group_name_H-M   'P 1'
#
loop_
_entity.id
_entity.type
_entity.pdbx_description
1 polymer ?
#
loop_
_entity_poly.entity_id
_entity_poly.type
_entity_poly.pdbx_seq_one_letter_code
_entity_poly.pdbx_strand_id
1 'polypeptide(L)'
;MNNLMVIDGIEVRRDAYGRYSLNDLHRAAVASGANARTKEPGKFLSSQQTVELVHELTNTQNLGVDPVSVIHGGNERGTYV
;
A
#
# COMPACT_ATOMS: atom_id res chain seq x y z
N MET A 1 -8.17 17.69 -7.51
CA MET A 1 -9.24 16.68 -7.67
C MET A 1 -8.74 15.35 -7.08
N ASN A 2 -9.48 14.73 -6.16
CA ASN A 2 -9.20 13.34 -5.75
C ASN A 2 -9.78 12.42 -6.81
N ASN A 3 -8.92 11.79 -7.60
CA ASN A 3 -9.35 10.82 -8.61
C ASN A 3 -9.73 9.52 -7.90
N LEU A 4 -11.00 9.15 -7.99
CA LEU A 4 -11.50 7.90 -7.43
C LEU A 4 -10.95 6.71 -8.23
N MET A 5 -10.27 5.79 -7.55
CA MET A 5 -9.78 4.54 -8.14
C MET A 5 -10.60 3.38 -7.58
N VAL A 6 -11.19 2.58 -8.49
CA VAL A 6 -12.02 1.42 -8.13
C VAL A 6 -11.52 0.22 -8.92
N ILE A 7 -11.25 -0.89 -8.24
CA ILE A 7 -10.87 -2.18 -8.84
C ILE A 7 -11.82 -3.24 -8.32
N ASP A 8 -12.47 -3.99 -9.21
CA ASP A 8 -13.41 -5.06 -8.85
C ASP A 8 -14.49 -4.63 -7.83
N GLY A 9 -15.01 -3.40 -8.00
CA GLY A 9 -16.02 -2.82 -7.11
C GLY A 9 -15.49 -2.36 -5.75
N ILE A 10 -14.18 -2.44 -5.52
CA ILE A 10 -13.53 -2.00 -4.29
C ILE A 10 -12.82 -0.68 -4.54
N GLU A 11 -13.19 0.33 -3.74
CA GLU A 11 -12.48 1.61 -3.70
C GLU A 11 -11.06 1.41 -3.15
N VAL A 12 -10.07 1.97 -3.86
CA VAL A 12 -8.67 2.01 -3.46
C VAL A 12 -8.38 3.40 -2.89
N ARG A 13 -8.21 3.47 -1.57
CA ARG A 13 -7.97 4.74 -0.88
C ARG A 13 -6.60 5.30 -1.23
N ARG A 14 -6.51 6.62 -1.22
CA ARG A 14 -5.29 7.39 -1.41
C ARG A 14 -5.10 8.33 -0.23
N ASP A 15 -3.87 8.45 0.27
CA ASP A 15 -3.57 9.39 1.36
C ASP A 15 -3.32 10.82 0.85
N ALA A 16 -3.09 11.75 1.78
CA ALA A 16 -2.82 13.15 1.48
C ALA A 16 -1.56 13.39 0.65
N TYR A 17 -0.62 12.44 0.64
CA TYR A 17 0.63 12.50 -0.12
C TYR A 17 0.53 11.77 -1.46
N GLY A 18 -0.64 11.19 -1.75
CA GLY A 18 -0.90 10.55 -3.02
C GLY A 18 -0.47 9.08 -3.10
N ARG A 19 -0.21 8.41 -1.98
CA ARG A 19 0.09 6.97 -1.92
C ARG A 19 -1.19 6.15 -1.88
N TYR A 20 -1.20 4.99 -2.52
CA TYR A 20 -2.37 4.11 -2.57
C TYR A 20 -2.34 3.05 -1.47
N SER A 21 -3.52 2.68 -0.96
CA SER A 21 -3.64 1.65 0.06
C SER A 21 -3.36 0.26 -0.52
N LEU A 22 -2.23 -0.32 -0.16
CA LEU A 22 -1.86 -1.69 -0.51
C LEU A 22 -2.85 -2.71 0.08
N ASN A 23 -3.49 -2.36 1.20
CA ASN A 23 -4.55 -3.18 1.81
C ASN A 23 -5.81 -3.23 0.95
N ASP A 24 -6.20 -2.12 0.32
CA ASP A 24 -7.37 -2.09 -0.56
C ASP A 24 -7.07 -2.83 -1.87
N LEU A 25 -5.86 -2.65 -2.43
CA LEU A 25 -5.38 -3.42 -3.58
C LEU A 25 -5.38 -4.93 -3.29
N HIS A 26 -4.88 -5.33 -2.12
CA HIS A 26 -4.90 -6.73 -1.70
C HIS A 26 -6.34 -7.24 -1.54
N ARG A 27 -7.25 -6.44 -0.97
CA ARG A 27 -8.67 -6.81 -0.86
C ARG A 27 -9.31 -6.99 -2.23
N ALA A 28 -9.03 -6.11 -3.19
CA ALA A 28 -9.50 -6.23 -4.56
C ALA A 28 -8.99 -7.52 -5.23
N ALA A 29 -7.68 -7.79 -5.13
CA ALA A 29 -7.09 -9.00 -5.69
C ALA A 29 -7.64 -10.30 -5.06
N VAL A 30 -7.97 -10.28 -3.77
CA VAL A 30 -8.63 -11.42 -3.11
C VAL A 30 -10.07 -11.57 -3.62
N ALA A 31 -10.81 -10.47 -3.75
CA ALA A 31 -12.20 -10.48 -4.21
C ALA A 31 -12.35 -10.98 -5.66
N SER A 32 -11.39 -10.65 -6.54
CA SER A 32 -11.36 -11.19 -7.91
C SER A 32 -10.77 -12.59 -8.05
N GLY A 33 -10.30 -13.19 -6.97
CA GLY A 33 -9.65 -14.51 -6.99
C GLY A 33 -8.22 -14.50 -7.53
N ALA A 34 -7.66 -13.33 -7.84
CA ALA A 34 -6.27 -13.18 -8.29
C ALA A 34 -5.25 -13.48 -7.17
N ASN A 35 -5.69 -13.49 -5.91
CA ASN A 35 -4.86 -13.80 -4.76
C ASN A 35 -5.63 -14.64 -3.73
N ALA A 36 -5.16 -15.86 -3.47
CA ALA A 36 -5.69 -16.74 -2.41
C ALA A 36 -5.26 -16.30 -0.99
N ARG A 37 -5.11 -14.98 -0.77
CA ARG A 37 -4.63 -14.36 0.48
C ARG A 37 -3.21 -14.78 0.89
N THR A 38 -2.36 -15.06 -0.08
CA THR A 38 -0.96 -15.48 0.16
C THR A 38 0.02 -14.31 0.20
N LYS A 39 -0.35 -13.16 -0.39
CA LYS A 39 0.49 -11.96 -0.50
C LYS A 39 -0.05 -10.80 0.35
N GLU A 40 -0.20 -11.03 1.64
CA GLU A 40 -0.69 -10.00 2.58
C GLU A 40 0.29 -8.82 2.68
N PRO A 41 -0.17 -7.56 2.72
CA PRO A 41 0.70 -6.37 2.75
C PRO A 41 1.75 -6.40 3.86
N GLY A 42 1.38 -6.88 5.06
CA GLY A 42 2.31 -7.02 6.18
C GLY A 42 3.45 -7.98 5.86
N LYS A 43 3.17 -9.14 5.25
CA LYS A 43 4.21 -10.11 4.85
C LYS A 43 5.09 -9.56 3.73
N PHE A 44 4.51 -8.82 2.80
CA PHE A 44 5.26 -8.15 1.75
C PHE A 44 6.26 -7.15 2.34
N LEU A 45 5.81 -6.25 3.21
CA LEU A 45 6.67 -5.28 3.89
C LEU A 45 7.70 -5.91 4.84
N SER A 46 7.42 -7.08 5.42
CA SER A 46 8.38 -7.80 6.26
C SER A 46 9.42 -8.60 5.46
N SER A 47 9.30 -8.69 4.13
CA SER A 47 10.29 -9.39 3.32
C SER A 47 11.60 -8.60 3.26
N GLN A 48 12.73 -9.28 3.40
CA GLN A 48 14.06 -8.66 3.40
C GLN A 48 14.27 -7.74 2.19
N GLN A 49 13.90 -8.23 1.00
CA GLN A 49 14.01 -7.46 -0.24
C GLN A 49 13.21 -6.15 -0.19
N THR A 50 12.00 -6.16 0.37
CA THR A 50 11.17 -4.95 0.44
C THR A 50 11.71 -3.98 1.49
N VAL A 51 12.21 -4.49 2.63
CA VAL A 51 12.87 -3.68 3.66
C VAL A 51 14.09 -2.97 3.09
N GLU A 52 14.94 -3.68 2.35
CA GLU A 52 16.14 -3.12 1.72
C GLU A 52 15.79 -2.05 0.68
N LEU A 53 14.78 -2.32 -0.17
CA LEU A 53 14.30 -1.35 -1.15
C LEU A 53 13.77 -0.07 -0.49
N VAL A 54 12.94 -0.20 0.54
CA VAL A 54 12.41 0.96 1.29
C VAL A 54 13.55 1.75 1.92
N HIS A 55 14.53 1.08 2.51
CA HIS A 55 15.69 1.73 3.09
C HIS A 55 16.52 2.48 2.04
N GLU A 56 16.73 1.89 0.85
CA GLU A 56 17.43 2.55 -0.26
C GLU A 56 16.68 3.79 -0.71
N LEU A 57 15.36 3.70 -0.95
CA LEU A 57 14.53 4.82 -1.37
C LEU A 57 14.53 5.96 -0.35
N THR A 58 14.42 5.65 0.94
CA THR A 58 14.42 6.67 2.01
C THR A 58 15.75 7.40 2.13
N ASN A 59 16.89 6.71 1.94
CA ASN A 59 18.21 7.29 2.20
C ASN A 59 18.91 7.87 0.97
N THR A 60 18.55 7.43 -0.23
CA THR A 60 19.24 7.84 -1.48
C THR A 60 18.41 8.77 -2.35
N GLN A 61 17.09 8.68 -2.28
CA GLN A 61 16.20 9.47 -3.12
C GLN A 61 15.51 10.54 -2.26
N ASN A 62 15.75 11.82 -2.57
CA ASN A 62 15.00 12.91 -1.93
C ASN A 62 13.59 13.01 -2.55
N LEU A 63 12.74 12.00 -2.28
CA LEU A 63 11.42 11.86 -2.88
C LEU A 63 10.42 12.93 -2.42
N GLY A 64 10.72 13.66 -1.34
CA GLY A 64 9.81 14.62 -0.72
C GLY A 64 8.61 13.99 0.01
N VAL A 65 8.50 12.65 -0.03
CA VAL A 65 7.49 11.83 0.66
C VAL A 65 8.12 10.49 1.05
N ASP A 66 7.78 9.96 2.22
CA ASP A 66 8.22 8.61 2.60
C ASP A 66 7.63 7.56 1.64
N PRO A 67 8.44 6.62 1.13
CA PRO A 67 7.99 5.62 0.15
C PRO A 67 6.92 4.66 0.72
N VAL A 68 6.84 4.52 2.05
CA VAL A 68 5.84 3.70 2.72
C VAL A 68 5.32 4.45 3.94
N SER A 69 4.00 4.44 4.14
CA SER A 69 3.39 4.85 5.41
C SER A 69 2.46 3.79 5.95
N VAL A 70 2.55 3.55 7.26
CA VAL A 70 1.70 2.59 7.96
C VAL A 70 0.86 3.33 8.99
N ILE A 71 -0.45 3.34 8.77
CA ILE A 71 -1.43 3.95 9.67
C ILE A 71 -2.05 2.85 10.53
N HIS A 72 -1.92 3.00 11.84
CA HIS A 72 -2.44 2.06 12.83
C HIS A 72 -3.76 2.58 13.43
N GLY A 73 -4.81 1.75 13.41
CA GLY A 73 -6.11 2.11 13.97
C GLY A 73 -6.90 3.13 13.14
N GLY A 74 -8.17 3.35 13.51
CA GLY A 74 -9.07 4.27 12.81
C GLY A 74 -9.53 3.80 11.41
N ASN A 75 -10.22 4.70 10.71
CA ASN A 75 -10.82 4.43 9.39
C ASN A 75 -9.78 4.43 8.26
N GLU A 76 -8.66 5.13 8.44
CA GLU A 76 -7.56 5.23 7.47
C GLU A 76 -6.47 4.18 7.72
N ARG A 77 -6.73 3.16 8.53
CA ARG A 77 -5.74 2.11 8.79
C ARG A 77 -5.31 1.40 7.49
N GLY A 78 -4.02 1.09 7.41
CA GLY A 78 -3.44 0.33 6.32
C GLY A 78 -1.99 0.72 6.02
N THR A 79 -1.44 0.02 5.04
CA THR A 79 -0.16 0.30 4.41
C THR A 79 -0.40 1.09 3.13
N TYR A 80 0.34 2.19 2.96
CA TYR A 80 0.25 3.10 1.82
C TYR A 80 1.62 3.21 1.14
N VAL A 81 1.64 3.04 -0.18
CA VAL A 81 2.83 3.09 -1.04
C VAL A 81 2.60 3.91 -2.31
#